data_AF-A0A168AI15-F1
#
_entry.id   AF-A0A168AI15-F1
#
_cell.length_a   1.000
_cell.length_b   1.000
_cell.length_c   1.000
_cell.angle_alpha   90.00
_cell.angle_beta   90.00
_cell.angle_gamma   90.00
#
_symmetry.space_group_name_H-M   'P 1'
#
loop_
_entity.id
_entity.type
_entity.pdbx_description
1 polymer ?
#
loop_
_entity_poly.entity_id
_entity_poly.type
_entity_poly.pdbx_seq_one_letter_code
_entity_poly.pdbx_strand_id
1 'polypeptide(L)' 'MNLNNLNLVELNAQESSKVDGGADKYGYYSLYWSGTDNELQYAGEAVWNLGVMAVNGSAWIANQF' A
#
# COMPACT_ATOMS: atom_id res chain seq x y z
N MET A 1 -33.48 -11.74 -12.28
CA MET A 1 -32.21 -11.27 -12.87
C MET A 1 -31.36 -12.49 -13.17
N ASN A 2 -30.98 -12.66 -14.42
CA ASN A 2 -30.19 -13.79 -14.90
C ASN A 2 -28.70 -13.47 -14.66
N LEU A 3 -28.06 -14.16 -13.71
CA LEU A 3 -26.67 -13.92 -13.29
C LEU A 3 -25.64 -14.54 -14.25
N ASN A 4 -26.09 -15.21 -15.32
CA ASN A 4 -25.24 -16.00 -16.22
C ASN A 4 -24.39 -15.16 -17.21
N ASN A 5 -24.40 -13.83 -17.09
CA ASN A 5 -23.64 -12.93 -17.98
C ASN A 5 -22.60 -12.08 -17.23
N LEU A 6 -22.34 -12.38 -15.96
CA LEU A 6 -21.19 -11.88 -15.24
C LEU A 6 -20.05 -12.86 -15.51
N ASN A 7 -19.28 -12.55 -16.55
CA ASN A 7 -18.01 -13.18 -16.89
C ASN A 7 -17.00 -12.90 -15.76
N LEU A 8 -17.25 -13.46 -14.58
CA LEU A 8 -16.39 -13.44 -13.41
C LEU A 8 -15.26 -14.41 -13.73
N VAL A 9 -14.34 -13.94 -14.58
CA VAL A 9 -13.01 -14.52 -14.69
C VAL A 9 -12.41 -14.42 -13.29
N GLU A 10 -12.23 -15.57 -12.64
CA GLU A 10 -11.46 -15.66 -11.40
C GLU A 10 -10.10 -15.01 -11.67
N LEU A 11 -9.89 -13.80 -11.13
CA LEU A 11 -8.61 -13.13 -11.20
C LEU A 11 -7.58 -14.07 -10.55
N ASN A 12 -6.56 -14.44 -11.32
CA ASN A 12 -5.42 -15.17 -10.78
C ASN A 12 -4.82 -14.32 -9.65
N ALA A 13 -4.31 -14.94 -8.58
CA ALA A 13 -3.68 -14.23 -7.45
C ALA A 13 -2.66 -13.15 -7.90
N GLN A 14 -2.01 -13.33 -9.05
CA GLN A 14 -1.16 -12.31 -9.69
C GLN A 14 -1.90 -11.08 -10.21
N GLU A 15 -3.10 -11.25 -10.78
CA GLU A 15 -3.89 -10.11 -11.26
C GLU A 15 -4.60 -9.41 -10.10
N SER A 16 -5.01 -10.15 -9.07
CA SER A 16 -5.50 -9.56 -7.81
C SER A 16 -4.41 -8.73 -7.13
N SER A 17 -3.14 -9.18 -7.12
CA SER A 17 -2.05 -8.38 -6.56
C SER A 17 -1.75 -7.13 -7.40
N LYS A 18 -1.96 -7.18 -8.72
CA LYS A 18 -1.80 -6.03 -9.62
C LYS A 18 -2.91 -4.98 -9.45
N VAL A 19 -4.13 -5.41 -9.10
CA VAL A 19 -5.27 -4.52 -8.88
C VAL A 19 -5.22 -3.87 -7.48
N ASP A 20 -4.80 -4.60 -6.43
CA ASP A 20 -4.78 -4.07 -5.05
C ASP A 20 -3.49 -3.36 -4.62
N GLY A 21 -2.40 -3.47 -5.38
CA GLY A 21 -1.17 -2.76 -5.02
C GLY A 21 -0.09 -2.94 -6.07
N GLY A 22 0.03 -1.95 -6.96
CA GLY A 22 1.02 -1.91 -8.05
C GLY A 22 2.40 -2.42 -7.61
N ALA A 23 2.70 -3.67 -7.95
CA ALA A 23 3.85 -4.40 -7.43
C ALA A 23 4.99 -4.53 -8.44
N ASP A 24 5.03 -3.74 -9.51
CA ASP A 24 5.88 -4.11 -10.65
C ASP A 24 7.15 -3.26 -10.84
N LYS A 25 7.47 -2.28 -9.98
CA LYS A 25 8.79 -1.59 -10.01
C LYS A 25 9.39 -1.17 -8.66
N TYR A 26 8.59 -0.66 -7.72
CA TYR A 26 9.06 -0.20 -6.41
C TYR A 26 8.18 -0.73 -5.27
N GLY A 27 8.80 -1.30 -4.23
CA GLY A 27 8.10 -1.80 -3.05
C GLY A 27 7.62 -0.66 -2.14
N TYR A 28 6.47 -0.86 -1.50
CA TYR A 28 5.93 0.05 -0.50
C TYR A 28 6.45 -0.28 0.90
N TYR A 29 6.68 0.74 1.72
CA TYR A 29 7.03 0.61 3.12
C TYR A 29 5.78 0.68 4.00
N SER A 30 5.71 -0.11 5.07
CA SER A 30 4.60 -0.06 6.03
C SER A 30 4.83 0.99 7.11
N LEU A 31 3.75 1.60 7.59
CA LEU A 31 3.79 2.45 8.79
C LEU A 31 4.10 1.59 10.02
N TYR A 32 4.82 2.18 10.97
CA TYR A 32 5.21 1.52 12.21
C TYR A 32 4.83 2.38 13.42
N TRP A 33 4.19 1.74 14.40
CA TRP A 33 3.89 2.33 15.69
C TRP A 33 4.22 1.31 16.77
N SER A 34 4.96 1.71 17.79
CA SER A 34 5.32 0.79 18.89
C SER A 34 4.23 0.68 19.96
N GLY A 35 3.23 1.57 19.94
CA GLY A 35 2.22 1.66 21.01
C GLY A 35 2.78 2.22 22.32
N THR A 36 3.82 3.03 22.24
CA THR A 36 4.45 3.70 23.40
C THR A 36 3.59 4.83 23.96
N ASP A 37 3.55 4.95 25.29
CA ASP A 37 2.96 6.11 25.99
C ASP A 37 3.96 7.28 26.12
N ASN A 38 5.20 7.10 25.64
CA ASN A 38 6.22 8.14 25.67
C ASN A 38 6.05 9.11 24.49
N GLU A 39 5.73 10.36 24.79
CA GLU A 39 5.46 11.42 23.80
C GLU A 39 6.65 11.70 22.86
N LEU A 40 7.89 11.62 23.35
CA LEU A 40 9.09 11.86 22.52
C LEU A 40 9.30 10.71 21.53
N GLN A 41 9.05 9.48 21.97
CA GLN A 41 9.15 8.31 21.09
C GLN A 41 8.01 8.32 20.05
N TYR A 42 6.79 8.67 20.47
CA TYR A 42 5.66 8.86 19.55
C TYR A 42 5.96 9.94 18.50
N ALA A 43 6.53 11.07 18.89
CA ALA A 43 6.95 12.12 17.96
C ALA A 43 8.00 11.62 16.96
N GLY A 44 8.97 10.82 17.41
CA GLY A 44 9.96 10.18 16.54
C GLY A 44 9.32 9.21 15.53
N GLU A 45 8.37 8.38 15.98
CA GLU A 45 7.61 7.46 15.13
C GLU A 45 6.75 8.20 14.11
N ALA A 46 6.12 9.31 14.51
CA ALA A 46 5.35 10.16 13.61
C ALA A 46 6.23 10.74 12.49
N VAL A 47 7.44 11.22 12.81
CA VAL A 47 8.39 11.74 11.80
C VAL A 47 8.84 10.63 10.86
N TRP A 48 9.15 9.44 11.38
CA TRP A 48 9.51 8.28 10.56
C TRP A 48 8.37 7.91 9.59
N ASN A 49 7.15 7.83 10.10
CA ASN A 49 5.97 7.50 9.32
C ASN A 49 5.66 8.54 8.23
N LEU A 50 5.90 9.83 8.49
CA LEU A 50 5.80 10.86 7.45
C LEU A 50 6.80 10.61 6.31
N GLY A 51 8.03 10.19 6.63
CA GLY A 51 9.02 9.78 5.64
C GLY A 51 8.56 8.58 4.82
N VAL A 52 8.00 7.56 5.47
CA VAL A 52 7.41 6.38 4.80
C VAL A 52 6.29 6.79 3.84
N MET A 53 5.40 7.70 4.25
CA MET A 53 4.34 8.21 3.38
C MET A 53 4.89 8.95 2.16
N ALA A 54 5.93 9.77 2.33
CA ALA A 54 6.57 10.47 1.23
C ALA A 54 7.22 9.51 0.21
N VAL A 55 7.90 8.46 0.68
CA VAL A 55 8.51 7.42 -0.16
C VAL A 55 7.44 6.59 -0.87
N ASN A 56 6.36 6.21 -0.17
CA ASN A 56 5.26 5.49 -0.81
C ASN A 56 4.54 6.33 -1.85
N GLY A 57 4.37 7.63 -1.59
CA GLY A 57 3.80 8.57 -2.55
C GLY A 57 4.66 8.69 -3.82
N SER A 58 5.98 8.80 -3.67
CA SER A 58 6.89 8.86 -4.83
C SER A 58 6.96 7.54 -5.58
N ALA A 59 6.95 6.40 -4.88
CA ALA A 59 6.86 5.08 -5.49
C ALA A 59 5.54 4.90 -6.27
N TRP A 60 4.42 5.39 -5.73
CA TRP A 60 3.13 5.39 -6.44
C TRP A 60 3.20 6.21 -7.73
N ILE A 61 3.72 7.44 -7.69
CA ILE A 61 3.90 8.27 -8.89
C ILE A 61 4.80 7.54 -9.90
N ALA A 62 5.93 6.99 -9.46
CA ALA A 62 6.87 6.27 -10.32
C ALA A 62 6.25 5.02 -10.97
N ASN A 63 5.32 4.35 -10.28
CA ASN A 63 4.59 3.21 -10.82
C ASN A 63 3.47 3.61 -11.81
N GLN A 64 3.09 4.88 -11.92
CA GLN A 64 2.13 5.38 -12.91
C GLN A 64 2.76 5.69 -14.29
N PHE A 65 4.09 5.70 -14.42
CA PHE A 65 4.84 6.02 -15.65
C PHE A 65 5.78 4.88 -16.09
#